data_AF-A0A1L7CXA0-F1
#
_entry.id   AF-A0A1L7CXA0-F1
#
_cell.length_a   1.000
_cell.length_b   1.000
_cell.length_c   1.000
_cell.angle_alpha   90.00
_cell.angle_beta   90.00
_cell.angle_gamma   90.00
#
_symmetry.space_group_name_H-M   'P 1'
#
loop_
_entity.id
_entity.type
_entity.pdbx_description
1 polymer ?
#
loop_
_entity_poly.entity_id
_entity_poly.type
_entity_poly.pdbx_seq_one_letter_code
_entity_poly.pdbx_strand_id
1 'polypeptide(L)' 'MCHEPIDMALPPGHRDAFTLDHLTPLSRGGDIDGPAEPAHRRCNSGRGDGRRARARAHPPTLLHW' A
#
# COMPACT_ATOMS: atom_id res chain seq x y z
N MET A 1 3.81 -5.25 8.47
CA MET A 1 3.75 -3.87 9.00
C MET A 1 5.10 -3.45 9.56
N CYS A 2 5.37 -2.18 9.90
CA CYS A 2 6.67 -1.79 10.49
C CYS A 2 6.82 -2.13 11.99
N HIS A 3 5.75 -2.64 12.62
CA HIS A 3 5.71 -3.06 14.04
C HIS A 3 5.94 -1.94 15.08
N GLU A 4 6.00 -0.67 14.66
CA GLU A 4 5.96 0.46 15.57
C GLU A 4 4.53 0.76 16.03
N PRO A 5 4.34 1.31 17.25
CA PRO A 5 3.02 1.72 17.73
C PRO A 5 2.40 2.77 16.79
N ILE A 6 1.06 2.78 16.72
CA ILE A 6 0.29 3.75 15.96
C ILE A 6 -0.34 4.73 16.95
N ASP A 7 0.00 6.01 16.82
CA ASP A 7 -0.66 7.07 17.58
C ASP A 7 -2.01 7.41 16.92
N MET A 8 -3.09 7.05 17.62
CA MET A 8 -4.47 7.26 17.17
C MET A 8 -4.94 8.72 17.29
N ALA A 9 -4.14 9.60 17.91
CA ALA A 9 -4.43 11.04 17.99
C ALA A 9 -3.96 11.80 16.74
N LEU A 10 -3.17 11.17 15.87
CA LEU A 10 -2.65 11.82 14.68
C LEU A 10 -3.77 12.11 13.65
N PRO A 11 -3.73 13.28 12.97
CA PRO A 11 -4.70 13.59 11.94
C PRO A 11 -4.54 12.65 10.73
N PRO A 12 -5.61 12.34 9.97
CA PRO A 12 -5.57 11.36 8.86
C PRO A 12 -4.53 11.64 7.75
N GLY A 13 -4.12 12.90 7.59
CA GLY A 13 -3.09 13.31 6.63
C GLY A 13 -1.65 13.05 7.11
N HIS A 14 -1.45 12.76 8.40
CA HIS A 14 -0.12 12.54 8.95
C HIS A 14 0.50 11.26 8.39
N ARG A 15 1.82 11.30 8.16
CA ARG A 15 2.57 10.19 7.58
C ARG A 15 2.48 8.91 8.42
N ASP A 16 2.39 9.08 9.74
CA ASP A 16 2.29 8.01 10.73
C ASP A 16 0.85 7.85 11.26
N ALA A 17 -0.15 8.40 10.57
CA ALA A 17 -1.56 8.19 10.93
C ALA A 17 -2.00 6.75 10.67
N PHE A 18 -3.00 6.30 11.41
CA PHE A 18 -3.67 5.02 11.20
C PHE A 18 -4.30 4.93 9.80
N THR A 19 -4.13 3.78 9.17
CA THR A 19 -4.82 3.34 7.96
C THR A 19 -5.10 1.84 8.05
N LEU A 20 -6.14 1.38 7.38
CA LEU A 20 -6.44 -0.04 7.23
C LEU A 20 -5.77 -0.57 5.95
N ASP A 21 -4.91 -1.58 6.07
CA ASP A 21 -4.18 -2.17 4.94
C ASP A 21 -4.69 -3.59 4.68
N HIS A 22 -5.35 -3.81 3.54
CA HIS A 22 -5.85 -5.14 3.15
C HIS A 22 -4.70 -6.12 2.93
N LEU A 23 -4.80 -7.33 3.49
CA LEU A 23 -3.79 -8.38 3.27
C LEU A 23 -3.68 -8.73 1.78
N THR A 24 -4.81 -8.80 1.09
CA THR A 24 -4.86 -8.87 -0.37
C THR A 24 -5.36 -7.53 -0.90
N PRO A 25 -4.58 -6.78 -1.69
CA PRO A 25 -5.04 -5.52 -2.26
C PRO A 25 -6.29 -5.70 -3.11
N LEU A 26 -7.23 -4.76 -3.03
CA LEU A 26 -8.48 -4.80 -3.79
C LEU A 26 -8.23 -4.90 -5.30
N SER A 27 -7.23 -4.19 -5.82
CA SER A 27 -6.84 -4.24 -7.25
C SER A 27 -6.33 -5.61 -7.71
N ARG A 28 -6.00 -6.51 -6.77
CA ARG A 28 -5.55 -7.88 -7.04
C ARG A 28 -6.59 -8.93 -6.67
N GLY A 29 -7.85 -8.54 -6.53
CA GLY A 29 -8.95 -9.44 -6.18
C GLY A 29 -9.13 -9.62 -4.68
N GLY A 30 -8.66 -8.67 -3.87
CA GLY A 30 -9.02 -8.59 -2.45
C GLY A 30 -10.50 -8.23 -2.26
N ASP A 31 -11.06 -8.68 -1.14
CA ASP A 31 -12.42 -8.34 -0.70
C ASP A 31 -12.39 -7.07 0.17
N ILE A 32 -13.41 -6.22 0.04
CA ILE A 32 -13.57 -5.01 0.85
C ILE A 32 -13.68 -5.33 2.34
N ASP A 33 -14.39 -6.42 2.66
CA ASP A 33 -14.58 -6.93 4.02
C ASP A 33 -13.59 -8.07 4.34
N GLY A 34 -12.59 -8.23 3.47
CA GLY A 34 -11.55 -9.24 3.61
C GLY A 34 -10.57 -8.95 4.75
N PRO A 35 -9.66 -9.90 5.01
CA PRO A 35 -8.62 -9.73 6.04
C PRO A 35 -7.78 -8.48 5.82
N ALA A 36 -7.61 -7.68 6.87
CA ALA A 36 -6.82 -6.45 6.86
C ALA A 36 -6.05 -6.26 8.17
N GLU A 37 -4.95 -5.51 8.11
CA GLU A 37 -4.08 -5.21 9.23
C GLU A 37 -3.95 -3.68 9.46
N PRO A 38 -3.70 -3.25 10.71
CA PRO A 38 -3.53 -1.83 11.04
C PRO A 38 -2.16 -1.31 10.61
N ALA A 39 -2.11 -0.26 9.78
CA ALA A 39 -0.90 0.30 9.19
C ALA A 39 -0.74 1.80 9.43
N HIS A 40 0.51 2.28 9.50
CA HIS A 40 0.78 3.69 9.24
C HIS A 40 0.51 4.02 7.77
N ARG A 41 0.03 5.23 7.49
CA ARG A 41 -0.17 5.76 6.14
C ARG A 41 1.07 5.58 5.25
N ARG A 42 2.27 5.88 5.74
CA ARG A 42 3.54 5.68 4.98
C ARG A 42 3.80 4.23 4.62
N CYS A 43 3.47 3.31 5.53
CA CYS A 43 3.75 1.88 5.37
C CYS A 43 2.79 1.32 4.32
N ASN A 44 1.51 1.65 4.44
CA ASN A 44 0.47 1.27 3.49
C ASN A 44 0.76 1.83 2.09
N SER A 45 0.97 3.15 1.97
CA SER A 45 1.33 3.77 0.68
C SER A 45 2.64 3.25 0.11
N GLY A 46 3.63 2.94 0.95
CA GLY A 46 4.91 2.37 0.52
C GLY A 46 4.80 0.93 -0.01
N ARG A 47 3.86 0.15 0.55
CA ARG A 47 3.52 -1.21 0.10
C ARG A 47 2.81 -1.17 -1.25
N GLY A 48 1.83 -0.27 -1.41
CA GLY A 48 0.95 -0.21 -2.58
C GLY A 48 0.24 -1.54 -2.83
N ASP A 49 0.05 -1.90 -4.10
CA ASP A 49 -0.61 -3.16 -4.48
C ASP A 49 0.24 -4.42 -4.24
N GLY A 50 1.30 -4.34 -3.44
CA GLY A 50 2.21 -5.44 -3.09
C GLY A 50 3.66 -5.12 -3.43
N ARG A 51 4.61 -5.72 -2.68
CA ARG A 51 6.08 -5.53 -2.79
C ARG A 51 6.43 -5.17 -4.22
N ARG A 52 6.74 -3.89 -4.46
CA ARG A 52 6.98 -3.29 -5.79
C ARG A 52 7.47 -4.40 -6.72
N ALA A 53 6.59 -4.88 -7.60
CA ALA A 53 7.04 -5.70 -8.69
C ALA A 53 8.18 -4.89 -9.28
N ARG A 54 9.43 -5.41 -9.24
CA ARG A 54 10.59 -4.77 -9.86
C ARG A 54 10.06 -4.22 -11.16
N ALA A 55 10.09 -2.88 -11.32
CA ALA A 55 9.46 -2.20 -12.43
C ALA A 55 9.72 -3.07 -13.65
N ARG A 56 8.67 -3.72 -14.19
CA ARG A 56 8.86 -4.61 -15.33
C ARG A 56 9.58 -3.73 -16.33
N ALA A 57 10.81 -4.11 -16.68
CA ALA A 57 11.61 -3.37 -17.65
C ALA A 57 10.65 -3.01 -18.77
N HIS A 58 10.53 -1.72 -19.09
CA HIS A 58 9.64 -1.25 -20.14
C HIS A 58 9.81 -2.21 -21.32
N PRO A 59 8.79 -2.97 -21.73
CA PRO A 59 8.91 -3.70 -22.98
C PRO A 59 9.21 -2.61 -24.01
N PRO A 60 10.29 -2.72 -24.81
CA PRO A 60 10.61 -1.71 -25.79
C PRO A 60 9.44 -1.63 -26.76
N THR A 61 8.55 -0.66 -26.55
CA THR A 61 7.47 -0.41 -27.49
C THR A 61 8.11 0.22 -28.71
N LEU A 62 7.85 -0.36 -29.89
CA LEU A 62 8.34 0.10 -31.20
C LEU A 62 7.72 1.43 -31.67
N LEU A 63 7.38 2.33 -30.76
CA LEU A 63 6.89 3.67 -31.08
C LEU A 63 7.95 4.70 -30.68
N HIS A 64 8.76 5.06 -31.67
CA HIS A 64 9.58 6.26 -31.68
C HIS A 64 8.72 7.38 -32.28
N TRP A 65 8.38 8.36 -31.45
CA TRP A 65 7.84 9.65 -31.91
C TRP A 65 8.97 10.54 -32.41
#